data_AF-A0A7Y2D9Y9-F1
#
_entry.id   AF-A0A7Y2D9Y9-F1
#
_cell.length_a   1.000
_cell.length_b   1.000
_cell.length_c   1.000
_cell.angle_alpha   90.00
_cell.angle_beta   90.00
_cell.angle_gamma   90.00
#
_symmetry.space_group_name_H-M   'P 1'
#
loop_
_entity.id
_entity.type
_entity.pdbx_description
1 polymer ?
#
loop_
_entity_poly.entity_id
_entity_poly.type
_entity_poly.pdbx_seq_one_letter_code
_entity_poly.pdbx_strand_id
1 'polypeptide(L)'
;MTLKMIQGEIRFGAFLLLLGVCVLVLLGWSCSSAAGKRTSPVKSDNKTVAQKNSHKASRNQPIESTAPKTSGPTIEIKENSPSDTVKVFYDRLRENRFKDALILTNLRPAVEGLSDREVSDLGVDFRKLAGMVPEKMPINGEIMTGNEATVTVRMPDPKTGKPEISELQLRKNGDHWVLLVADAEGEKRVRKEGKNYFFSLRMDVHHEEAKAMLNRISKAQAVYSLQNKGKYADLRTLVQKGYVPTDALSVESTGYKYDVALAYDQSTYTALATPAEYGKSGTLSFALKIRRGVEPELVSRDVKGNSLNG
;
A
#
# COMPACT_ATOMS: atom_id res chain seq x y z
N MET A 1 27.62 -23.09 4.02
CA MET A 1 27.24 -22.54 2.70
C MET A 1 26.32 -21.36 2.96
N THR A 2 26.70 -20.22 2.41
CA THR A 2 26.39 -18.85 2.84
C THR A 2 24.96 -18.41 2.56
N LEU A 3 24.25 -18.03 3.64
CA LEU A 3 23.02 -17.25 3.64
C LEU A 3 23.40 -15.77 3.40
N LYS A 4 23.50 -15.37 2.13
CA LYS A 4 23.62 -13.99 1.67
C LYS A 4 22.77 -13.86 0.40
N MET A 5 22.18 -12.69 0.19
CA MET A 5 21.02 -12.40 -0.68
C MET A 5 19.72 -12.66 0.10
N ILE A 6 18.92 -11.66 0.51
CA ILE A 6 18.48 -10.47 -0.21
C ILE A 6 18.33 -9.31 0.80
N GLN A 7 19.30 -8.41 0.83
CA GLN A 7 19.13 -7.05 1.34
C GLN A 7 19.74 -6.13 0.29
N GLY A 8 18.98 -5.93 -0.80
CA GLY A 8 19.21 -4.80 -1.67
C GLY A 8 18.41 -3.64 -1.10
N GLU A 9 19.09 -2.60 -0.64
CA GLU A 9 18.45 -1.30 -0.42
C GLU A 9 17.95 -0.79 -1.77
N ILE A 10 16.64 -0.87 -1.98
CA ILE A 10 16.03 -0.39 -3.21
C ILE A 10 15.61 1.06 -2.95
N ARG A 11 16.30 1.98 -3.63
CA ARG A 11 15.92 3.39 -3.72
C ARG A 11 14.70 3.47 -4.65
N PHE A 12 13.52 3.26 -4.08
CA PHE A 12 12.24 3.20 -4.80
C PHE A 12 11.72 4.61 -5.11
N GLY A 13 11.67 4.95 -6.39
CA GLY A 13 10.92 6.11 -6.88
C GLY A 13 9.43 6.01 -6.58
N ALA A 14 8.81 7.15 -6.28
CA ALA A 14 7.50 7.34 -5.65
C ALA A 14 6.31 6.56 -6.26
N PHE A 15 6.41 6.03 -7.47
CA PHE A 15 5.31 5.31 -8.13
C PHE A 15 5.21 3.82 -7.78
N LEU A 16 6.32 3.18 -7.37
CA LEU A 16 6.32 1.77 -6.96
C LEU A 16 6.15 1.58 -5.45
N LEU A 17 6.31 2.63 -4.64
CA LEU A 17 5.73 2.64 -3.29
C LEU A 17 4.19 2.60 -3.38
N LEU A 18 3.56 3.14 -4.42
CA LEU A 18 2.10 3.09 -4.57
C LEU A 18 1.57 1.66 -4.79
N LEU A 19 2.32 0.77 -5.45
CA LEU A 19 1.97 -0.66 -5.54
C LEU A 19 2.62 -1.53 -4.44
N GLY A 20 3.69 -1.06 -3.79
CA GLY A 20 4.38 -1.76 -2.70
C GLY A 20 3.93 -1.40 -1.27
N VAL A 21 3.21 -0.29 -1.07
CA VAL A 21 2.79 0.20 0.26
C VAL A 21 1.60 -0.58 0.83
N CYS A 22 0.81 -1.28 0.01
CA CYS A 22 -0.18 -2.22 0.53
C CYS A 22 0.46 -3.35 1.37
N VAL A 23 1.75 -3.64 1.19
CA VAL A 23 2.42 -4.75 1.91
C VAL A 23 3.12 -4.30 3.21
N LEU A 24 3.28 -3.00 3.49
CA LEU A 24 4.16 -2.54 4.59
C LEU A 24 3.47 -1.81 5.76
N VAL A 25 2.15 -1.62 5.77
CA VAL A 25 1.46 -0.86 6.82
C VAL A 25 0.86 -1.71 7.97
N LEU A 26 0.95 -3.05 7.92
CA LEU A 26 0.34 -3.92 8.97
C LEU A 26 1.31 -4.68 9.89
N LEU A 27 2.61 -4.36 9.89
CA LEU A 27 3.58 -4.91 10.84
C LEU A 27 4.29 -3.82 11.64
N GLY A 28 3.50 -3.03 12.37
CA GLY A 28 3.96 -2.17 13.47
C GLY A 28 3.34 -2.63 14.77
N TRP A 29 4.04 -3.52 15.47
CA TRP A 29 3.67 -4.03 16.79
C TRP A 29 3.55 -2.93 17.85
N SER A 30 2.47 -3.00 18.62
CA SER A 30 2.45 -2.63 20.03
C SER A 30 3.45 -3.49 20.83
N CYS A 31 4.21 -2.85 21.71
CA CYS A 31 4.59 -3.42 23.01
C CYS A 31 4.70 -2.28 24.04
N SER A 32 3.88 -2.36 25.08
CA SER A 32 3.93 -1.54 26.30
C SER A 32 5.17 -1.85 27.12
N SER A 33 5.58 -0.92 27.99
CA SER A 33 5.75 -1.19 29.43
C SER A 33 5.88 0.10 30.24
N ALA A 34 5.13 0.14 31.34
CA ALA A 34 5.16 1.16 32.37
C ALA A 34 6.27 0.86 33.40
N ALA A 35 6.91 1.90 33.94
CA ALA A 35 7.45 1.90 35.30
C ALA A 35 7.69 3.36 35.71
N GLY A 36 6.94 3.82 36.71
CA GLY A 36 7.06 5.18 37.23
C GLY A 36 8.21 5.33 38.23
N LYS A 37 8.60 6.59 38.45
CA LYS A 37 8.94 7.08 39.80
C LYS A 37 8.73 8.59 39.87
N ARG A 38 8.13 8.97 40.99
CA ARG A 38 7.74 10.31 41.44
C ARG A 38 8.98 11.19 41.67
N THR A 39 8.82 12.50 41.45
CA THR A 39 8.96 13.57 42.46
C THR A 39 8.51 14.92 41.87
N SER A 40 7.61 15.60 42.57
CA SER A 40 7.22 17.01 42.37
C SER A 40 8.18 17.94 43.16
N PRO A 41 7.87 19.24 43.37
CA PRO A 41 7.89 20.38 42.43
C PRO A 41 8.69 21.57 43.01
N VAL A 42 9.21 22.51 42.21
CA VAL A 42 9.70 23.80 42.79
C VAL A 42 9.47 25.02 41.88
N LYS A 43 8.65 25.93 42.44
CA LYS A 43 8.60 27.41 42.40
C LYS A 43 8.51 28.20 41.07
N SER A 44 7.32 28.81 40.97
CA SER A 44 7.06 30.23 40.68
C SER A 44 8.03 31.21 41.36
N ASP A 45 8.42 32.27 40.63
CA ASP A 45 8.40 33.68 41.12
C ASP A 45 8.54 34.69 39.96
N ASN A 46 7.39 35.30 39.63
CA ASN A 46 7.07 36.74 39.70
C ASN A 46 7.91 37.87 39.05
N LYS A 47 7.15 38.92 38.66
CA LYS A 47 7.49 40.35 38.36
C LYS A 47 7.91 40.70 36.92
N THR A 48 7.56 41.83 36.30
CA THR A 48 6.74 43.03 36.59
C THR A 48 6.75 43.90 35.31
N VAL A 49 5.59 44.19 34.69
CA VAL A 49 4.97 45.52 34.46
C VAL A 49 5.52 46.44 33.33
N ALA A 50 4.57 46.84 32.47
CA ALA A 50 4.44 48.12 31.71
C ALA A 50 5.45 48.41 30.57
N GLN A 51 5.12 49.15 29.50
CA GLN A 51 4.11 50.19 29.33
C GLN A 51 3.88 50.55 27.84
N LYS A 52 2.62 50.87 27.53
CA LYS A 52 2.13 51.99 26.69
C LYS A 52 2.23 51.99 25.14
N ASN A 53 1.02 52.14 24.59
CA ASN A 53 0.56 53.08 23.55
C ASN A 53 0.94 52.79 22.09
N SER A 54 0.11 53.10 21.08
CA SER A 54 -1.33 53.31 20.86
C SER A 54 -1.43 53.77 19.39
N HIS A 55 -2.44 53.34 18.64
CA HIS A 55 -3.26 54.14 17.69
C HIS A 55 -3.88 53.30 16.55
N LYS A 56 -5.21 53.13 16.69
CA LYS A 56 -6.30 53.15 15.69
C LYS A 56 -5.92 53.30 14.20
N ALA A 57 -6.40 52.39 13.36
CA ALA A 57 -7.26 52.69 12.19
C ALA A 57 -7.90 51.41 11.63
N SER A 58 -9.21 51.48 11.38
CA SER A 58 -10.10 50.43 10.89
C SER A 58 -10.12 50.40 9.37
N ARG A 59 -10.08 49.21 8.73
CA ARG A 59 -10.82 48.95 7.49
C ARG A 59 -10.98 47.44 7.21
N ASN A 60 -12.23 47.01 7.11
CA ASN A 60 -12.68 45.66 6.75
C ASN A 60 -12.06 45.14 5.45
N GLN A 61 -11.57 43.89 5.44
CA GLN A 61 -11.58 42.98 4.30
C GLN A 61 -11.67 41.51 4.77
N PRO A 62 -12.21 40.60 3.93
CA PRO A 62 -12.89 39.39 4.36
C PRO A 62 -11.94 38.30 4.84
N ILE A 63 -12.46 37.44 5.71
CA ILE A 63 -11.83 36.22 6.19
C ILE A 63 -11.59 35.30 4.98
N GLU A 64 -10.37 35.28 4.46
CA GLU A 64 -9.93 34.32 3.46
C GLU A 64 -9.50 33.05 4.19
N SER A 65 -10.29 31.98 3.99
CA SER A 65 -10.05 30.64 4.50
C SER A 65 -8.60 30.19 4.32
N THR A 66 -7.97 29.80 5.42
CA THR A 66 -6.67 29.14 5.49
C THR A 66 -6.75 27.72 4.90
N ALA A 67 -6.59 27.60 3.58
CA ALA A 67 -6.10 26.37 2.96
C ALA A 67 -4.57 26.48 2.81
N PRO A 68 -3.79 25.40 3.07
CA PRO A 68 -2.34 25.45 2.97
C PRO A 68 -1.92 25.67 1.50
N LYS A 69 -1.31 26.83 1.21
CA LYS A 69 -0.77 27.19 -0.12
C LYS A 69 0.50 26.36 -0.42
N THR A 70 0.36 25.25 -1.14
CA THR A 70 1.49 24.50 -1.73
C THR A 70 2.00 25.15 -3.03
N SER A 71 2.35 26.44 -2.99
CA SER A 71 2.85 27.16 -4.18
C SER A 71 4.39 27.26 -4.14
N GLY A 72 5.07 26.22 -4.62
CA GLY A 72 6.50 26.29 -4.97
C GLY A 72 6.73 26.84 -6.38
N PRO A 73 7.97 27.18 -6.77
CA PRO A 73 8.27 27.65 -8.12
C PRO A 73 7.88 26.60 -9.17
N THR A 74 7.17 27.01 -10.22
CA THR A 74 6.68 26.12 -11.29
C THR A 74 7.22 26.61 -12.63
N ILE A 75 7.61 25.70 -13.52
CA ILE A 75 8.04 26.06 -14.89
C ILE A 75 6.86 26.21 -15.85
N GLU A 76 7.08 26.91 -16.96
CA GLU A 76 6.17 26.85 -18.11
C GLU A 76 6.30 25.47 -18.78
N ILE A 77 5.17 24.80 -19.02
CA ILE A 77 5.11 23.46 -19.61
C ILE A 77 4.83 23.60 -21.10
N LYS A 78 5.75 23.11 -21.93
CA LYS A 78 5.60 23.11 -23.39
C LYS A 78 4.83 21.88 -23.84
N GLU A 79 3.98 22.03 -24.86
CA GLU A 79 3.23 20.92 -25.44
C GLU A 79 4.17 19.81 -25.94
N ASN A 80 3.80 18.55 -25.70
CA ASN A 80 4.59 17.35 -26.05
C ASN A 80 5.99 17.27 -25.40
N SER A 81 6.25 18.04 -24.34
CA SER A 81 7.48 17.91 -23.55
C SER A 81 7.40 16.75 -22.54
N PRO A 82 8.54 16.35 -21.94
CA PRO A 82 8.54 15.42 -20.80
C PRO A 82 7.60 15.86 -19.67
N SER A 83 7.63 17.14 -19.29
CA SER A 83 6.79 17.72 -18.25
C SER A 83 5.31 17.72 -18.62
N ASP A 84 4.98 17.94 -19.89
CA ASP A 84 3.60 17.83 -20.38
C ASP A 84 3.12 16.38 -20.28
N THR A 85 3.95 15.41 -20.65
CA THR A 85 3.63 13.99 -20.49
C THR A 85 3.37 13.63 -19.02
N VAL A 86 4.20 14.13 -18.10
CA VAL A 86 3.99 13.97 -16.65
C VAL A 86 2.67 14.60 -16.22
N LYS A 87 2.40 15.85 -16.62
CA LYS A 87 1.14 16.54 -16.29
C LYS A 87 -0.07 15.73 -16.77
N VAL A 88 -0.10 15.36 -18.05
CA VAL A 88 -1.20 14.59 -18.66
C VAL A 88 -1.39 13.24 -17.98
N PHE A 89 -0.30 12.57 -17.58
CA PHE A 89 -0.37 11.32 -16.82
C PHE A 89 -1.14 11.48 -15.50
N TYR A 90 -0.77 12.48 -14.69
CA TYR A 90 -1.43 12.70 -13.40
C TYR A 90 -2.85 13.24 -13.55
N ASP A 91 -3.12 14.11 -14.53
CA ASP A 91 -4.46 14.58 -14.87
C ASP A 91 -5.38 13.38 -15.16
N ARG A 92 -4.94 12.44 -16.01
CA ARG A 92 -5.69 11.22 -16.34
C ARG A 92 -5.90 10.29 -15.14
N LEU A 93 -4.91 10.16 -14.26
CA LEU A 93 -5.07 9.38 -13.03
C LEU A 93 -6.17 9.97 -12.14
N ARG A 94 -6.19 11.29 -11.95
CA ARG A 94 -7.23 12.00 -11.18
C ARG A 94 -8.62 11.88 -11.80
N GLU A 95 -8.69 11.87 -13.12
CA GLU A 95 -9.93 11.65 -13.88
C GLU A 95 -10.41 10.18 -13.86
N ASN A 96 -9.73 9.29 -13.14
CA ASN A 96 -9.96 7.84 -13.14
C ASN A 96 -9.80 7.18 -14.52
N ARG A 97 -9.07 7.83 -15.44
CA ARG A 97 -8.77 7.32 -16.78
C ARG A 97 -7.47 6.50 -16.75
N PHE A 98 -7.50 5.43 -15.97
CA PHE A 98 -6.30 4.65 -15.63
C PHE A 98 -5.59 4.04 -16.84
N LYS A 99 -6.36 3.47 -17.79
CA LYS A 99 -5.80 2.92 -19.02
C LYS A 99 -5.07 4.01 -19.82
N ASP A 100 -5.69 5.16 -19.99
CA ASP A 100 -5.11 6.29 -20.73
C ASP A 100 -3.86 6.86 -20.03
N ALA A 101 -3.83 6.88 -18.71
CA ALA A 101 -2.66 7.29 -17.94
C ALA A 101 -1.52 6.26 -18.13
N LEU A 102 -1.78 4.98 -17.88
CA LEU A 102 -0.76 3.94 -17.89
C LEU A 102 -0.15 3.69 -19.28
N ILE A 103 -0.87 4.02 -20.37
CA ILE A 103 -0.33 4.03 -21.74
C ILE A 103 0.86 5.00 -21.90
N LEU A 104 0.94 6.08 -21.11
CA LEU A 104 2.04 7.06 -21.14
C LEU A 104 3.29 6.56 -20.42
N THR A 105 3.27 5.35 -19.87
CA THR A 105 4.34 4.79 -19.05
C THR A 105 4.95 3.56 -19.69
N ASN A 106 6.06 3.08 -19.13
CA ASN A 106 6.62 1.78 -19.48
C ASN A 106 5.76 0.59 -18.99
N LEU A 107 4.60 0.83 -18.37
CA LEU A 107 3.58 -0.18 -18.07
C LEU A 107 2.54 -0.37 -19.19
N ARG A 108 2.64 0.38 -20.31
CA ARG A 108 1.69 0.28 -21.44
C ARG A 108 1.28 -1.15 -21.84
N PRO A 109 2.21 -2.14 -21.96
CA PRO A 109 1.84 -3.51 -22.33
C PRO A 109 0.85 -4.17 -21.36
N ALA A 110 0.81 -3.73 -20.10
CA ALA A 110 -0.11 -4.22 -19.08
C ALA A 110 -1.55 -3.70 -19.21
N VAL A 111 -1.77 -2.65 -20.01
CA VAL A 111 -3.11 -2.04 -20.12
C VAL A 111 -3.70 -2.03 -21.52
N GLU A 112 -2.87 -2.09 -22.57
CA GLU A 112 -3.35 -1.95 -23.94
C GLU A 112 -4.33 -3.07 -24.34
N GLY A 113 -4.10 -4.29 -23.85
CA GLY A 113 -4.95 -5.46 -24.11
C GLY A 113 -6.11 -5.68 -23.13
N LEU A 114 -6.32 -4.79 -22.15
CA LEU A 114 -7.42 -4.93 -21.20
C LEU A 114 -8.76 -4.56 -21.84
N SER A 115 -9.76 -5.42 -21.63
CA SER A 115 -11.17 -5.16 -21.90
C SER A 115 -11.79 -4.21 -20.86
N ASP A 116 -12.93 -3.60 -21.17
CA ASP A 116 -13.63 -2.69 -20.25
C ASP A 116 -14.00 -3.37 -18.93
N ARG A 117 -14.34 -4.66 -18.99
CA ARG A 117 -14.60 -5.47 -17.79
C ARG A 117 -13.35 -5.64 -16.95
N GLU A 118 -12.22 -6.00 -17.55
CA GLU A 118 -10.93 -6.13 -16.84
C GLU A 118 -10.47 -4.78 -16.25
N VAL A 119 -10.68 -3.67 -16.97
CA VAL A 119 -10.41 -2.32 -16.45
C VAL A 119 -11.30 -2.00 -15.25
N SER A 120 -12.59 -2.34 -15.31
CA SER A 120 -13.51 -2.18 -14.18
C SER A 120 -13.09 -3.02 -12.97
N ASP A 121 -12.70 -4.28 -13.19
CA ASP A 121 -12.24 -5.20 -12.16
C ASP A 121 -10.98 -4.67 -11.46
N LEU A 122 -10.04 -4.08 -12.21
CA LEU A 122 -8.82 -3.44 -11.69
C LEU A 122 -9.06 -2.04 -11.11
N GLY A 123 -10.17 -1.39 -11.48
CA GLY A 123 -10.50 -0.02 -11.12
C GLY A 123 -10.60 0.23 -9.61
N VAL A 124 -10.93 -0.78 -8.80
CA VAL A 124 -10.92 -0.65 -7.33
C VAL A 124 -9.52 -0.35 -6.81
N ASP A 125 -8.51 -1.06 -7.32
CA ASP A 125 -7.12 -0.85 -6.90
C ASP A 125 -6.60 0.47 -7.43
N PHE A 126 -6.85 0.77 -8.70
CA PHE A 126 -6.41 2.02 -9.30
C PHE A 126 -7.03 3.26 -8.63
N ARG A 127 -8.30 3.21 -8.19
CA ARG A 127 -8.94 4.30 -7.44
C ARG A 127 -8.26 4.55 -6.09
N LYS A 128 -7.84 3.50 -5.39
CA LYS A 128 -7.06 3.66 -4.14
C LYS A 128 -5.76 4.42 -4.41
N LEU A 129 -5.09 4.12 -5.54
CA LEU A 129 -3.87 4.81 -5.96
C LEU A 129 -4.12 6.26 -6.36
N ALA A 130 -5.17 6.54 -7.15
CA ALA A 130 -5.51 7.90 -7.55
C ALA A 130 -5.86 8.82 -6.38
N GLY A 131 -6.45 8.26 -5.30
CA GLY A 131 -6.71 9.01 -4.07
C GLY A 131 -5.46 9.57 -3.39
N MET A 132 -4.27 9.07 -3.71
CA MET A 132 -3.00 9.55 -3.19
C MET A 132 -2.36 10.65 -4.06
N VAL A 133 -2.89 10.90 -5.27
CA VAL A 133 -2.38 11.93 -6.16
C VAL A 133 -2.87 13.30 -5.67
N PRO A 134 -1.95 14.25 -5.37
CA PRO A 134 -2.36 15.58 -4.91
C PRO A 134 -3.14 16.34 -5.99
N GLU A 135 -4.03 17.24 -5.58
CA GLU A 135 -4.79 18.07 -6.51
C GLU A 135 -3.91 19.00 -7.34
N LYS A 136 -2.83 19.48 -6.73
CA LYS A 136 -1.82 20.31 -7.38
C LYS A 136 -0.49 19.60 -7.29
N MET A 137 0.18 19.50 -8.43
CA MET A 137 1.51 18.94 -8.52
C MET A 137 2.42 19.95 -9.24
N PRO A 138 3.09 20.84 -8.48
CA PRO A 138 4.04 21.78 -9.06
C PRO A 138 5.17 21.04 -9.76
N ILE A 139 5.37 21.30 -11.05
CA ILE A 139 6.54 20.84 -11.81
C ILE A 139 7.63 21.91 -11.70
N ASN A 140 8.72 21.58 -11.02
CA ASN A 140 9.76 22.53 -10.64
C ASN A 140 10.87 22.66 -11.71
N GLY A 141 11.00 21.69 -12.60
CA GLY A 141 12.07 21.68 -13.60
C GLY A 141 12.04 20.45 -14.50
N GLU A 142 12.68 20.60 -15.65
CA GLU A 142 12.86 19.57 -16.67
C GLU A 142 14.30 19.62 -17.17
N ILE A 143 14.96 18.48 -17.22
CA ILE A 143 16.30 18.32 -17.79
C ILE A 143 16.21 17.26 -18.88
N MET A 144 16.67 17.59 -20.08
CA MET A 144 16.68 16.68 -21.22
C MET A 144 18.12 16.39 -21.66
N THR A 145 18.43 15.11 -21.79
CA THR A 145 19.73 14.61 -22.26
C THR A 145 19.51 13.61 -23.39
N GLY A 146 19.52 14.09 -24.64
CA GLY A 146 19.25 13.25 -25.81
C GLY A 146 17.84 12.66 -25.78
N ASN A 147 17.76 11.34 -25.61
CA ASN A 147 16.49 10.59 -25.55
C ASN A 147 16.03 10.31 -24.11
N GLU A 148 16.66 10.91 -23.11
CA GLU A 148 16.29 10.77 -21.71
C GLU A 148 15.89 12.13 -21.14
N ALA A 149 15.00 12.12 -20.15
CA ALA A 149 14.61 13.32 -19.44
C ALA A 149 14.35 13.03 -17.96
N THR A 150 14.66 14.01 -17.12
CA THR A 150 14.30 14.04 -15.71
C THR A 150 13.37 15.21 -15.47
N VAL A 151 12.19 14.95 -14.93
CA VAL A 151 11.22 15.96 -14.50
C VAL A 151 11.19 15.98 -12.98
N THR A 152 11.34 17.16 -12.39
CA THR A 152 11.26 17.35 -10.93
C THR A 152 9.88 17.85 -10.56
N VAL A 153 9.24 17.18 -9.61
CA VAL A 153 7.90 17.52 -9.12
C VAL A 153 7.90 17.63 -7.60
N ARG A 154 7.02 18.45 -7.04
CA ARG A 154 6.77 18.47 -5.60
C ARG A 154 5.55 17.63 -5.27
N MET A 155 5.75 16.55 -4.53
CA MET A 155 4.70 15.62 -4.12
C MET A 155 4.77 15.34 -2.61
N PRO A 156 3.65 15.04 -1.94
CA PRO A 156 3.70 14.52 -0.58
C PRO A 156 4.49 13.21 -0.53
N ASP A 157 5.45 13.10 0.37
CA ASP A 157 6.11 11.84 0.66
C ASP A 157 5.06 10.85 1.22
N PRO A 158 4.98 9.61 0.69
CA PRO A 158 3.95 8.67 1.06
C PRO A 158 4.00 8.22 2.53
N LYS A 159 5.13 8.39 3.23
CA LYS A 159 5.29 7.98 4.64
C LYS A 159 4.96 9.09 5.62
N THR A 160 5.38 10.32 5.30
CA THR A 160 5.32 11.48 6.20
C THR A 160 4.24 12.48 5.82
N GLY A 161 3.69 12.39 4.60
CA GLY A 161 2.73 13.34 4.03
C GLY A 161 3.32 14.73 3.77
N LYS A 162 4.62 14.92 4.00
CA LYS A 162 5.29 16.21 3.83
C LYS A 162 5.65 16.42 2.36
N PRO A 163 5.50 17.63 1.80
CA PRO A 163 5.93 17.90 0.44
C PRO A 163 7.45 17.69 0.27
N GLU A 164 7.83 16.87 -0.70
CA GLU A 164 9.21 16.56 -1.07
C GLU A 164 9.38 16.71 -2.60
N ILE A 165 10.61 17.00 -3.05
CA ILE A 165 10.96 17.01 -4.46
C ILE A 165 11.22 15.57 -4.89
N SER A 166 10.48 15.09 -5.88
CA SER A 166 10.64 13.79 -6.51
C SER A 166 11.14 13.97 -7.95
N GLU A 167 12.05 13.09 -8.35
CA GLU A 167 12.55 13.00 -9.73
C GLU A 167 11.80 11.90 -10.48
N LEU A 168 11.26 12.26 -11.63
CA LEU A 168 10.56 11.37 -12.54
C LEU A 168 11.39 11.20 -13.79
N GLN A 169 11.75 9.96 -14.10
CA GLN A 169 12.57 9.64 -15.27
C GLN A 169 11.67 9.33 -16.47
N LEU A 170 12.03 9.84 -17.63
CA LEU A 170 11.35 9.59 -18.89
C LEU A 170 12.37 9.21 -19.96
N ARG A 171 11.91 8.41 -20.93
CA ARG A 171 12.66 8.16 -22.16
C ARG A 171 11.82 8.47 -23.38
N LYS A 172 12.48 8.91 -24.45
CA LYS A 172 11.87 9.12 -25.74
C LYS A 172 11.73 7.79 -26.48
N ASN A 173 10.55 7.53 -27.03
CA ASN A 173 10.25 6.37 -27.85
C ASN A 173 9.49 6.84 -29.11
N GLY A 174 10.20 6.91 -30.24
CA GLY A 174 9.71 7.61 -31.43
C GLY A 174 9.49 9.10 -31.13
N ASP A 175 8.28 9.59 -31.39
CA ASP A 175 7.90 10.99 -31.17
C ASP A 175 7.25 11.24 -29.79
N HIS A 176 7.18 10.23 -28.93
CA HIS A 176 6.50 10.33 -27.63
C HIS A 176 7.46 10.10 -26.45
N TRP A 177 7.20 10.78 -25.34
CA TRP A 177 7.86 10.50 -24.06
C TRP A 177 7.12 9.40 -23.31
N VAL A 178 7.91 8.53 -22.66
CA VAL A 178 7.42 7.42 -21.85
C VAL A 178 7.94 7.60 -20.43
N LEU A 179 7.01 7.72 -19.47
CA LEU A 179 7.32 7.79 -18.05
C LEU A 179 7.82 6.43 -17.53
N LEU A 180 8.98 6.42 -16.89
CA LEU A 180 9.60 5.22 -16.34
C LEU A 180 9.12 5.01 -14.91
N VAL A 181 8.01 4.30 -14.77
CA VAL A 181 7.41 4.00 -13.46
C VAL A 181 7.82 2.64 -12.92
N ALA A 182 8.23 1.72 -13.79
CA ALA A 182 8.88 0.46 -13.43
C ALA A 182 10.37 0.51 -13.75
N ASP A 183 11.18 -0.17 -12.95
CA ASP A 183 12.59 -0.40 -13.25
C ASP A 183 12.76 -1.39 -14.43
N ALA A 184 14.00 -1.70 -14.80
CA ALA A 184 14.31 -2.55 -15.95
C ALA A 184 13.73 -3.98 -15.82
N GLU A 185 13.76 -4.56 -14.62
CA GLU A 185 13.23 -5.91 -14.37
C GLU A 185 11.69 -5.90 -14.35
N GLY A 186 11.09 -4.87 -13.75
CA GLY A 186 9.66 -4.63 -13.78
C GLY A 186 9.14 -4.44 -15.19
N GLU A 187 9.81 -3.62 -16.01
CA GLU A 187 9.44 -3.42 -17.42
C GLU A 187 9.58 -4.71 -18.23
N LYS A 188 10.62 -5.50 -17.98
CA LYS A 188 10.79 -6.82 -18.61
C LYS A 188 9.65 -7.77 -18.22
N ARG A 189 9.25 -7.80 -16.95
CA ARG A 189 8.10 -8.59 -16.48
C ARG A 189 6.82 -8.13 -17.16
N VAL A 190 6.57 -6.82 -17.23
CA VAL A 190 5.37 -6.26 -17.88
C VAL A 190 5.30 -6.63 -19.36
N ARG A 191 6.41 -6.52 -20.09
CA ARG A 191 6.45 -6.94 -21.51
C ARG A 191 6.18 -8.43 -21.69
N LYS A 192 6.62 -9.26 -20.73
CA LYS A 192 6.39 -10.71 -20.76
C LYS A 192 4.95 -11.09 -20.44
N GLU A 193 4.37 -10.46 -19.42
CA GLU A 193 3.04 -10.81 -18.92
C GLU A 193 1.91 -10.08 -19.66
N GLY A 194 2.21 -8.93 -20.27
CA GLY A 194 1.25 -8.07 -20.93
C GLY A 194 0.08 -7.74 -19.99
N LYS A 195 -1.15 -7.84 -20.52
CA LYS A 195 -2.38 -7.54 -19.78
C LYS A 195 -2.59 -8.35 -18.50
N ASN A 196 -1.89 -9.47 -18.32
CA ASN A 196 -2.01 -10.29 -17.12
C ASN A 196 -1.21 -9.71 -15.93
N TYR A 197 -0.28 -8.78 -16.17
CA TYR A 197 0.63 -8.26 -15.16
C TYR A 197 -0.06 -7.76 -13.87
N PHE A 198 -1.09 -6.93 -14.01
CA PHE A 198 -1.80 -6.39 -12.83
C PHE A 198 -2.62 -7.44 -12.09
N PHE A 199 -3.14 -8.44 -12.81
CA PHE A 199 -3.84 -9.56 -12.19
C PHE A 199 -2.86 -10.46 -11.42
N SER A 200 -1.69 -10.76 -12.01
CA SER A 200 -0.61 -11.46 -11.31
C SER A 200 -0.20 -10.72 -10.05
N LEU A 201 0.02 -9.40 -10.14
CA LEU A 201 0.43 -8.58 -9.01
C LEU A 201 -0.63 -8.55 -7.90
N ARG A 202 -1.91 -8.41 -8.24
CA ARG A 202 -3.03 -8.50 -7.28
C ARG A 202 -3.03 -9.86 -6.58
N MET A 203 -2.86 -10.95 -7.32
CA MET A 203 -2.80 -12.29 -6.74
C MET A 203 -1.59 -12.46 -5.81
N ASP A 204 -0.42 -11.97 -6.19
CA ASP A 204 0.80 -12.01 -5.35
C ASP A 204 0.54 -11.29 -4.02
N VAL A 205 -0.10 -10.12 -4.05
CA VAL A 205 -0.49 -9.36 -2.84
C VAL A 205 -1.48 -10.15 -1.99
N HIS A 206 -2.55 -10.68 -2.59
CA HIS A 206 -3.54 -11.47 -1.86
C HIS A 206 -2.95 -12.75 -1.24
N HIS A 207 -1.96 -13.38 -1.87
CA HIS A 207 -1.26 -14.53 -1.29
C HIS A 207 -0.52 -14.14 -0.01
N GLU A 208 0.16 -12.99 -0.01
CA GLU A 208 0.85 -12.49 1.20
C GLU A 208 -0.14 -12.06 2.29
N GLU A 209 -1.24 -11.40 1.93
CA GLU A 209 -2.33 -11.05 2.86
C GLU A 209 -2.97 -12.30 3.46
N ALA A 210 -3.16 -13.37 2.66
CA ALA A 210 -3.66 -14.65 3.13
C ALA A 210 -2.75 -15.29 4.17
N LYS A 211 -1.43 -15.30 3.92
CA LYS A 211 -0.44 -15.80 4.88
C LYS A 211 -0.41 -14.96 6.16
N ALA A 212 -0.48 -13.64 6.03
CA ALA A 212 -0.51 -12.72 7.17
C ALA A 212 -1.74 -12.96 8.06
N MET A 213 -2.92 -13.15 7.46
CA MET A 213 -4.14 -13.47 8.20
C MET A 213 -4.06 -14.85 8.87
N LEU A 214 -3.53 -15.87 8.20
CA LEU A 214 -3.31 -17.19 8.82
C LEU A 214 -2.36 -17.12 10.02
N ASN A 215 -1.28 -16.33 9.92
CA ASN A 215 -0.39 -16.07 11.05
C ASN A 215 -1.11 -15.35 12.20
N ARG A 216 -2.00 -14.41 11.89
CA ARG A 216 -2.82 -13.74 12.89
C ARG A 216 -3.78 -14.70 13.59
N ILE A 217 -4.46 -15.57 12.84
CA ILE A 217 -5.29 -16.65 13.39
C ILE A 217 -4.45 -17.55 14.30
N SER A 218 -3.23 -17.91 13.90
CA SER A 218 -2.33 -18.74 14.72
C SER A 218 -1.99 -18.10 16.07
N LYS A 219 -1.63 -16.81 16.07
CA LYS A 219 -1.37 -16.04 17.30
C LYS A 219 -2.62 -15.95 18.18
N ALA A 220 -3.79 -15.73 17.59
CA ALA A 220 -5.06 -15.70 18.29
C ALA A 220 -5.39 -17.05 18.96
N GLN A 221 -5.12 -18.16 18.28
CA GLN A 221 -5.27 -19.50 18.82
C GLN A 221 -4.36 -19.76 20.01
N ALA A 222 -3.10 -19.32 19.95
CA ALA A 222 -2.16 -19.42 21.07
C ALA A 222 -2.68 -18.67 22.30
N VAL A 223 -3.16 -17.43 22.12
CA VAL A 223 -3.76 -16.64 23.21
C VAL A 223 -5.01 -17.31 23.77
N TYR A 224 -5.92 -17.79 22.90
CA TYR A 224 -7.13 -18.46 23.33
C TYR A 224 -6.81 -19.74 24.12
N SER A 225 -5.89 -20.57 23.62
CA SER A 225 -5.48 -21.84 24.24
C SER A 225 -4.89 -21.66 25.64
N LEU A 226 -4.06 -20.63 25.84
CA LEU A 226 -3.53 -20.28 27.17
C LEU A 226 -4.64 -19.98 28.18
N GLN A 227 -5.75 -19.40 27.74
CA GLN A 227 -6.88 -19.04 28.61
C GLN A 227 -7.92 -20.15 28.76
N ASN A 228 -7.91 -21.15 27.86
CA ASN A 228 -8.95 -22.16 27.74
C ASN A 228 -8.41 -23.59 27.93
N LYS A 229 -7.48 -23.76 28.88
CA LYS A 229 -6.93 -25.08 29.29
C LYS A 229 -6.33 -25.87 28.12
N GLY A 230 -5.66 -25.18 27.19
CA GLY A 230 -5.03 -25.81 26.04
C GLY A 230 -5.94 -26.01 24.82
N LYS A 231 -7.24 -25.67 24.91
CA LYS A 231 -8.20 -25.86 23.82
C LYS A 231 -8.15 -24.73 22.79
N TYR A 232 -8.39 -25.07 21.52
CA TYR A 232 -8.52 -24.12 20.43
C TYR A 232 -9.99 -23.77 20.12
N ALA A 233 -10.21 -22.72 19.34
CA ALA A 233 -11.53 -22.20 19.00
C ALA A 233 -11.75 -22.09 17.49
N ASP A 234 -13.01 -22.08 17.05
CA ASP A 234 -13.33 -21.77 15.65
C ASP A 234 -13.10 -20.28 15.34
N LEU A 235 -13.07 -19.94 14.04
CA LEU A 235 -12.80 -18.57 13.59
C LEU A 235 -13.82 -17.56 14.15
N ARG A 236 -15.11 -17.92 14.18
CA ARG A 236 -16.17 -17.01 14.66
C ARG A 236 -15.99 -16.67 16.13
N THR A 237 -15.62 -17.65 16.95
CA THR A 237 -15.33 -17.47 18.37
C THR A 237 -14.12 -16.56 18.56
N LEU A 238 -13.04 -16.74 17.78
CA LEU A 238 -11.87 -15.87 17.85
C LEU A 238 -12.20 -14.41 17.48
N VAL A 239 -13.09 -14.21 16.50
CA VAL A 239 -13.59 -12.88 16.12
C VAL A 239 -14.44 -12.27 17.22
N GLN A 240 -15.39 -13.03 17.79
CA GLN A 240 -16.24 -12.56 18.89
C GLN A 240 -15.45 -12.17 20.14
N LYS A 241 -14.33 -12.84 20.39
CA LYS A 241 -13.39 -12.52 21.48
C LYS A 241 -12.45 -11.36 21.15
N GLY A 242 -12.49 -10.82 19.94
CA GLY A 242 -11.67 -9.69 19.49
C GLY A 242 -10.21 -10.06 19.19
N TYR A 243 -9.87 -11.34 19.07
CA TYR A 243 -8.50 -11.77 18.77
C TYR A 243 -8.20 -11.73 17.27
N VAL A 244 -9.22 -11.95 16.45
CA VAL A 244 -9.16 -11.85 14.99
C VAL A 244 -10.12 -10.76 14.53
N PRO A 245 -9.74 -9.89 13.59
CA PRO A 245 -10.61 -8.84 13.07
C PRO A 245 -11.79 -9.43 12.30
N THR A 246 -12.89 -8.68 12.24
CA THR A 246 -14.14 -9.13 11.60
C THR A 246 -14.01 -9.32 10.10
N ASP A 247 -13.04 -8.67 9.45
CA ASP A 247 -12.78 -8.80 8.02
C ASP A 247 -12.29 -10.21 7.64
N ALA A 248 -11.74 -11.00 8.57
CA ALA A 248 -11.41 -12.40 8.35
C ALA A 248 -12.64 -13.29 8.03
N LEU A 249 -13.85 -12.79 8.29
CA LEU A 249 -15.11 -13.46 7.91
C LEU A 249 -15.60 -13.09 6.50
N SER A 250 -14.90 -12.18 5.82
CA SER A 250 -15.21 -11.69 4.49
C SER A 250 -14.05 -11.94 3.53
N VAL A 251 -14.35 -11.94 2.23
CA VAL A 251 -13.34 -12.00 1.17
C VAL A 251 -12.84 -10.63 0.75
N GLU A 252 -13.46 -9.55 1.25
CA GLU A 252 -13.21 -8.19 0.78
C GLU A 252 -11.81 -7.67 1.11
N SER A 253 -11.22 -8.09 2.23
CA SER A 253 -9.91 -7.58 2.65
C SER A 253 -8.74 -8.26 1.94
N THR A 254 -8.81 -9.57 1.74
CA THR A 254 -7.67 -10.35 1.23
C THR A 254 -7.96 -11.14 -0.05
N GLY A 255 -9.21 -11.18 -0.52
CA GLY A 255 -9.61 -12.04 -1.63
C GLY A 255 -9.71 -13.53 -1.27
N TYR A 256 -9.61 -13.89 0.01
CA TYR A 256 -9.61 -15.27 0.49
C TYR A 256 -10.74 -15.54 1.49
N LYS A 257 -11.26 -16.77 1.47
CA LYS A 257 -12.16 -17.33 2.47
C LYS A 257 -11.33 -18.07 3.50
N TYR A 258 -11.56 -17.78 4.78
CA TYR A 258 -10.86 -18.41 5.89
C TYR A 258 -11.78 -19.37 6.65
N ASP A 259 -11.20 -20.48 7.11
CA ASP A 259 -11.87 -21.42 7.99
C ASP A 259 -10.88 -22.00 9.01
N VAL A 260 -11.40 -22.48 10.13
CA VAL A 260 -10.63 -23.18 11.16
C VAL A 260 -11.32 -24.50 11.47
N ALA A 261 -10.73 -25.59 10.98
CA ALA A 261 -11.15 -26.95 11.32
C ALA A 261 -10.51 -27.38 12.63
N LEU A 262 -11.32 -27.77 13.61
CA LEU A 262 -10.89 -28.26 14.92
C LEU A 262 -10.93 -29.79 14.98
N ALA A 263 -9.99 -30.39 15.71
CA ALA A 263 -10.16 -31.76 16.17
C ALA A 263 -11.32 -31.87 17.18
N TYR A 264 -11.88 -33.07 17.33
CA TYR A 264 -13.01 -33.33 18.23
C TYR A 264 -12.75 -32.89 19.68
N ASP A 265 -11.53 -33.09 20.16
CA ASP A 265 -11.09 -32.71 21.52
C ASP A 265 -10.59 -31.26 21.61
N GLN A 266 -10.59 -30.53 20.49
CA GLN A 266 -10.06 -29.17 20.34
C GLN A 266 -8.57 -29.04 20.70
N SER A 267 -7.81 -30.13 20.67
CA SER A 267 -6.38 -30.14 21.01
C SER A 267 -5.46 -29.82 19.84
N THR A 268 -5.99 -29.82 18.62
CA THR A 268 -5.31 -29.38 17.39
C THR A 268 -6.29 -28.66 16.47
N TYR A 269 -5.76 -27.91 15.51
CA TYR A 269 -6.54 -27.24 14.50
C TYR A 269 -5.78 -27.13 13.17
N THR A 270 -6.54 -26.94 12.09
CA THR A 270 -6.02 -26.52 10.79
C THR A 270 -6.72 -25.24 10.39
N ALA A 271 -5.95 -24.18 10.16
CA ALA A 271 -6.48 -22.94 9.58
C ALA A 271 -6.30 -22.99 8.06
N LEU A 272 -7.34 -22.64 7.32
CA LEU A 272 -7.43 -22.77 5.88
C LEU A 272 -7.64 -21.39 5.26
N ALA A 273 -7.02 -21.15 4.10
CA ALA A 273 -7.33 -20.00 3.26
C ALA A 273 -7.51 -20.48 1.81
N THR A 274 -8.72 -20.27 1.28
CA THR A 274 -9.09 -20.65 -0.10
C THR A 274 -9.40 -19.39 -0.90
N PRO A 275 -8.89 -19.21 -2.13
CA PRO A 275 -9.19 -18.02 -2.91
C PRO A 275 -10.70 -17.94 -3.17
N ALA A 276 -11.27 -16.75 -3.04
CA ALA A 276 -12.68 -16.52 -3.33
C ALA A 276 -13.03 -16.81 -4.80
N GLU A 277 -12.13 -16.46 -5.73
CA GLU A 277 -12.24 -16.75 -7.15
C GLU A 277 -10.87 -17.18 -7.72
N TYR A 278 -10.78 -18.44 -8.14
CA TYR A 278 -9.55 -19.01 -8.71
C TYR A 278 -9.12 -18.24 -9.96
N GLY A 279 -7.83 -17.88 -10.02
CA GLY A 279 -7.24 -17.12 -11.13
C GLY A 279 -7.56 -15.62 -11.11
N LYS A 280 -8.32 -15.14 -10.13
CA LYS A 280 -8.51 -13.69 -9.91
C LYS A 280 -8.03 -13.24 -8.55
N SER A 281 -8.54 -13.83 -7.48
CA SER A 281 -8.10 -13.50 -6.12
C SER A 281 -6.90 -14.34 -5.67
N GLY A 282 -6.70 -15.50 -6.30
CA GLY A 282 -5.50 -16.30 -6.14
C GLY A 282 -5.57 -17.64 -6.86
N THR A 283 -4.44 -18.33 -6.97
CA THR A 283 -4.33 -19.69 -7.52
C THR A 283 -3.97 -20.71 -6.45
N LEU A 284 -3.29 -20.28 -5.39
CA LEU A 284 -2.88 -21.14 -4.29
C LEU A 284 -3.96 -21.15 -3.20
N SER A 285 -4.22 -22.34 -2.66
CA SER A 285 -4.86 -22.48 -1.36
C SER A 285 -3.80 -22.77 -0.31
N PHE A 286 -4.04 -22.33 0.92
CA PHE A 286 -3.11 -22.42 2.03
C PHE A 286 -3.73 -23.19 3.19
N ALA A 287 -2.91 -23.97 3.89
CA ALA A 287 -3.27 -24.59 5.16
C ALA A 287 -2.15 -24.39 6.17
N LEU A 288 -2.49 -23.89 7.35
CA LEU A 288 -1.60 -23.84 8.50
C LEU A 288 -1.99 -24.97 9.45
N LYS A 289 -1.13 -25.99 9.52
CA LYS A 289 -1.37 -27.19 10.34
C LYS A 289 -0.58 -27.07 11.64
N ILE A 290 -1.27 -27.19 12.78
CA ILE A 290 -0.63 -27.26 14.09
C ILE A 290 -0.71 -28.69 14.62
N ARG A 291 0.45 -29.22 15.01
CA ARG A 291 0.55 -30.47 15.76
C ARG A 291 1.11 -30.17 17.15
N ARG A 292 0.68 -30.94 18.14
CA ARG A 292 1.12 -30.75 19.53
C ARG A 292 2.63 -30.88 19.63
N GLY A 293 3.30 -29.82 20.11
CA GLY A 293 4.75 -29.80 20.31
C GLY A 293 5.59 -29.56 19.05
N VAL A 294 4.96 -29.20 17.92
CA VAL A 294 5.65 -28.90 16.66
C VAL A 294 5.31 -27.47 16.24
N GLU A 295 6.27 -26.80 15.59
CA GLU A 295 6.03 -25.48 15.01
C GLU A 295 4.91 -25.52 13.96
N PRO A 296 4.16 -24.43 13.78
CA PRO A 296 3.16 -24.30 12.72
C PRO A 296 3.74 -24.59 11.34
N GLU A 297 3.15 -25.53 10.62
CA GLU A 297 3.52 -25.83 9.23
C GLU A 297 2.56 -25.14 8.28
N LEU A 298 3.06 -24.18 7.48
CA LEU A 298 2.30 -23.55 6.41
C LEU A 298 2.56 -24.30 5.10
N VAL A 299 1.52 -24.91 4.55
CA VAL A 299 1.55 -25.56 3.23
C VAL A 299 0.71 -24.77 2.24
N SER A 300 1.11 -24.79 0.97
CA SER A 300 0.36 -24.18 -0.13
C SER A 300 0.37 -25.07 -1.36
N ARG A 301 -0.72 -25.05 -2.13
CA ARG A 301 -0.83 -25.80 -3.39
C ARG A 301 -1.87 -25.16 -4.32
N ASP A 302 -1.64 -25.25 -5.62
CA ASP A 302 -2.70 -25.04 -6.59
C ASP A 302 -3.61 -26.28 -6.62
N VAL A 303 -4.78 -26.12 -6.03
CA VAL A 303 -5.86 -27.13 -6.02
C VAL A 303 -7.10 -26.59 -6.75
N LYS A 304 -6.89 -25.71 -7.74
CA LYS A 304 -7.93 -25.15 -8.61
C LYS A 304 -9.07 -24.48 -7.82
N GLY A 305 -8.71 -23.74 -6.79
CA GLY A 305 -9.65 -23.01 -5.92
C GLY A 305 -10.39 -23.86 -4.89
N ASN A 306 -10.06 -25.14 -4.74
CA ASN A 306 -10.61 -25.97 -3.67
C ASN A 306 -9.85 -25.77 -2.36
N SER A 307 -10.47 -26.07 -1.23
CA SER A 307 -9.75 -26.07 0.04
C SER A 307 -8.69 -27.18 0.08
N LEU A 308 -7.56 -26.92 0.73
CA LEU A 308 -6.60 -27.97 1.06
C LEU A 308 -7.23 -28.83 2.16
N ASN A 309 -7.76 -30.01 1.78
CA ASN A 309 -8.36 -30.97 2.71
C ASN A 309 -7.53 -31.03 4.02
N GLY A 310 -8.22 -30.72 5.13
CA GLY A 310 -7.68 -30.74 6.49
C GLY A 310 -7.04 -32.07 6.83
#